data_AF-A0A919II83-F1
#
_entry.id   AF-A0A919II83-F1
#
_cell.length_a   1.000
_cell.length_b   1.000
_cell.length_c   1.000
_cell.angle_alpha   90.00
_cell.angle_beta   90.00
_cell.angle_gamma   90.00
#
_symmetry.space_group_name_H-M   'P 1'
#
loop_
_entity.id
_entity.type
_entity.pdbx_description
1 polymer ?
#
loop_
_entity_poly.entity_id
_entity_poly.type
_entity_poly.pdbx_seq_one_letter_code
_entity_poly.pdbx_strand_id
1 'polypeptide(L)'
;MTAPFDPAAVIAEFIDAVAPYNPQPDAPPVALLGVRTALGDETFAMSDHVIRAMCRALASYRDPEDRGECVGCGGRHLDENLHCMDCGRLHGILGQVIADHARRVAASGDGNAPSGPA
;
A
#
# COMPACT_ATOMS: atom_id res chain seq x y z
N MET A 1 0.67 11.16 16.95
CA MET A 1 1.95 10.82 17.62
C MET A 1 2.24 9.37 17.28
N THR A 2 3.11 9.13 16.30
CA THR A 2 3.63 7.79 16.02
C THR A 2 4.53 7.39 17.19
N ALA A 3 4.27 6.24 17.81
CA ALA A 3 5.19 5.68 18.79
C ALA A 3 6.60 5.60 18.16
N PRO A 4 7.68 5.78 18.95
CA PRO A 4 9.03 5.56 18.45
C PRO A 4 9.10 4.19 17.80
N PHE A 5 9.37 4.15 16.49
CA PHE A 5 9.50 2.91 15.75
C PHE A 5 10.87 2.34 16.09
N ASP A 6 10.91 1.29 16.90
CA ASP A 6 12.11 0.51 17.17
C ASP A 6 12.15 -0.68 16.19
N PRO A 7 12.97 -0.62 15.12
CA PRO A 7 13.01 -1.68 14.12
C PRO A 7 13.44 -3.02 14.70
N ALA A 8 14.28 -3.01 15.74
CA ALA A 8 14.82 -4.22 16.33
C ALA A 8 13.73 -4.94 17.15
N ALA A 9 12.95 -4.18 17.94
CA ALA A 9 11.77 -4.70 18.62
C ALA A 9 10.73 -5.28 17.63
N VAL A 10 10.46 -4.59 16.52
CA VAL A 10 9.52 -5.09 15.49
C VAL A 10 9.99 -6.40 14.87
N ILE A 11 11.30 -6.55 14.64
CA ILE A 11 11.87 -7.79 14.12
C ILE A 11 11.78 -8.91 15.17
N ALA A 12 12.06 -8.63 16.44
CA ALA A 12 11.90 -9.59 17.52
C ALA A 12 10.44 -10.09 17.63
N GLU A 13 9.47 -9.17 17.63
CA GLU A 13 8.04 -9.50 17.65
C GLU A 13 7.62 -10.36 16.44
N PHE A 14 8.13 -10.04 15.25
CA PHE A 14 7.89 -10.85 14.06
C PHE A 14 8.43 -12.27 14.21
N ILE A 15 9.65 -12.43 14.75
CA ILE A 15 10.25 -13.74 15.01
C ILE A 15 9.40 -14.53 16.01
N ASP A 16 9.01 -13.92 17.13
CA ASP A 16 8.20 -14.56 18.16
C ASP A 16 6.82 -15.00 17.65
N ALA A 17 6.21 -14.20 16.75
CA ALA A 17 4.93 -14.54 16.14
C ALA A 17 5.03 -15.71 15.13
N VAL A 18 6.16 -15.85 14.44
CA VAL A 18 6.34 -16.84 13.36
C VAL A 18 6.97 -18.14 13.86
N ALA A 19 7.89 -18.07 14.83
CA ALA A 19 8.67 -19.20 15.32
C ALA A 19 7.83 -20.43 15.76
N PRO A 20 6.66 -20.28 16.42
CA PRO A 20 5.82 -21.41 16.82
C PRO A 20 5.33 -22.29 15.66
N TYR A 21 5.33 -21.76 14.43
CA TYR A 21 4.88 -22.48 13.23
C TYR A 21 6.03 -23.15 12.46
N ASN A 22 7.27 -23.05 12.96
CA ASN A 22 8.41 -23.70 12.35
C ASN A 22 8.30 -25.23 12.48
N PRO A 23 8.23 -26.00 11.38
CA PRO A 23 8.16 -27.46 11.42
C PRO A 23 9.48 -28.12 11.90
N GLN A 24 10.58 -27.35 11.95
CA GLN A 24 11.90 -27.82 12.36
C GLN A 24 12.53 -26.82 13.35
N PRO A 25 12.03 -26.75 14.61
CA PRO A 25 12.49 -25.77 15.59
C PRO A 25 13.96 -25.96 16.01
N ASP A 26 14.45 -27.21 16.00
CA ASP A 26 15.81 -27.56 16.41
C ASP A 26 16.83 -27.48 15.26
N ALA A 27 16.38 -27.15 14.04
CA ALA A 27 17.30 -26.97 12.92
C ALA A 27 18.19 -25.73 13.16
N PRO A 28 19.48 -25.80 12.78
CA PRO A 28 20.37 -24.66 12.95
C PRO A 28 19.88 -23.45 12.14
N PRO A 29 20.13 -22.21 12.61
CA PRO A 29 19.84 -21.01 11.86
C PRO A 29 20.51 -21.02 10.49
N VAL A 30 19.80 -20.51 9.47
CA VAL A 30 20.30 -20.45 8.09
C VAL A 30 20.78 -19.07 7.69
N ALA A 31 20.45 -18.03 8.47
CA ALA A 31 20.86 -16.66 8.23
C ALA A 31 21.01 -15.88 9.54
N LEU A 32 21.77 -14.78 9.48
CA LEU A 32 21.85 -13.77 10.51
C LEU A 32 21.33 -12.45 9.94
N LEU A 33 20.43 -11.78 10.67
CA LEU A 33 19.92 -10.46 10.33
C LEU A 33 20.49 -9.44 11.33
N GLY A 34 21.37 -8.57 10.85
CA GLY A 34 21.89 -7.45 11.62
C GLY A 34 21.04 -6.20 11.43
N VAL A 35 20.64 -5.55 12.52
CA VAL A 35 19.88 -4.31 12.53
C VAL A 35 20.70 -3.26 13.23
N ARG A 36 20.98 -2.15 12.53
CA ARG A 36 21.79 -1.05 13.06
C ARG A 36 20.96 0.21 13.07
N THR A 37 20.82 0.82 14.23
CA THR A 37 20.01 2.02 14.45
C THR A 37 20.85 3.09 15.14
N ALA A 38 20.32 4.32 15.21
CA ALA A 38 20.95 5.36 16.01
C ALA A 38 20.98 5.03 17.52
N LEU A 39 20.14 4.08 17.97
CA LEU A 39 20.01 3.66 19.36
C LEU A 39 20.88 2.44 19.71
N GLY A 40 21.37 1.70 18.70
CA GLY A 40 22.19 0.51 18.91
C GLY A 40 22.16 -0.47 17.74
N ASP A 41 22.95 -1.53 17.88
CA ASP A 41 23.09 -2.63 16.93
C ASP A 41 22.58 -3.94 17.56
N GLU A 42 21.72 -4.67 16.86
CA GLU A 42 21.19 -5.98 17.27
C GLU A 42 21.38 -7.02 16.15
N THR A 43 21.47 -8.31 16.50
CA THR A 43 21.61 -9.41 15.53
C THR A 43 20.68 -10.56 15.88
N PHE A 44 19.88 -10.98 14.90
CA PHE A 44 18.91 -12.06 15.02
C PHE A 44 19.35 -13.29 14.24
N ALA A 45 19.29 -14.46 14.88
CA ALA A 45 19.50 -15.73 14.22
C ALA A 45 18.18 -16.22 13.60
N MET A 46 18.19 -16.47 12.30
CA MET A 46 16.98 -16.73 11.52
C MET A 46 16.92 -18.20 11.11
N SER A 47 15.86 -18.91 11.49
CA SER A 47 15.55 -20.21 10.92
C SER A 47 15.09 -20.09 9.47
N ASP A 48 15.13 -21.19 8.70
CA ASP A 48 14.63 -21.20 7.31
C ASP A 48 13.17 -20.78 7.22
N HIS A 49 12.34 -21.19 8.19
CA HIS A 49 10.93 -20.83 8.23
C HIS A 49 10.72 -19.31 8.41
N VAL A 50 11.42 -18.71 9.38
CA VAL A 50 11.27 -17.28 9.70
C VAL A 50 11.82 -16.40 8.56
N ILE A 51 12.97 -16.73 7.97
CA ILE A 51 13.52 -15.93 6.88
C ILE A 51 12.62 -15.97 5.63
N ARG A 52 12.02 -17.13 5.32
CA ARG A 52 11.05 -17.24 4.21
C ARG A 52 9.79 -16.43 4.48
N ALA A 53 9.28 -16.44 5.71
CA ALA A 53 8.14 -15.62 6.08
C ALA A 53 8.45 -14.13 5.91
N MET A 54 9.63 -13.68 6.36
CA MET A 54 10.09 -12.30 6.20
C MET A 54 10.21 -11.91 4.73
N CYS A 55 10.86 -12.73 3.90
CA CYS A 55 10.97 -12.46 2.46
C CYS A 55 9.60 -12.35 1.78
N ARG A 56 8.63 -13.19 2.16
CA ARG A 56 7.26 -13.11 1.63
C ARG A 56 6.56 -11.84 2.07
N ALA A 57 6.67 -11.46 3.35
CA ALA A 57 6.08 -10.23 3.87
C ALA A 57 6.62 -9.01 3.13
N LEU A 58 7.95 -8.90 2.97
CA LEU A 58 8.60 -7.81 2.23
C LEU A 58 8.21 -7.81 0.74
N ALA A 59 8.16 -8.97 0.09
CA ALA A 59 7.72 -9.06 -1.31
C ALA A 59 6.24 -8.69 -1.52
N SER A 60 5.41 -8.89 -0.49
CA SER A 60 3.99 -8.52 -0.51
C SER A 60 3.73 -7.06 -0.13
N TYR A 61 4.73 -6.34 0.37
CA TYR A 61 4.58 -4.97 0.82
C TYR A 61 4.12 -4.07 -0.34
N ARG A 62 3.10 -3.28 -0.04
CA ARG A 62 2.63 -2.18 -0.89
C ARG A 62 2.80 -0.92 -0.09
N ASP A 63 3.51 0.04 -0.65
CA ASP A 63 3.69 1.35 -0.03
C ASP A 63 2.30 2.02 0.06
N PRO A 64 1.81 2.40 1.25
CA PRO A 64 0.55 3.12 1.39
C PRO A 64 0.51 4.44 0.60
N GLU A 65 1.67 5.02 0.31
CA GLU A 65 1.81 6.23 -0.51
C GLU A 65 1.93 5.91 -2.01
N ASP A 66 2.15 4.64 -2.39
CA ASP A 66 2.04 4.21 -3.78
C ASP A 66 0.56 4.11 -4.19
N ARG A 67 0.06 5.24 -4.67
CA ARG A 67 -1.31 5.41 -5.16
C ARG A 67 -1.47 5.03 -6.64
N GLY A 68 -0.40 4.54 -7.27
CA GLY A 68 -0.36 4.10 -8.67
C GLY A 68 -0.02 5.22 -9.68
N GLU A 69 -0.09 4.87 -10.96
CA GLU A 69 0.18 5.77 -12.09
C GLU A 69 -1.13 6.15 -12.79
N CYS A 70 -1.31 7.43 -13.12
CA CYS A 70 -2.45 7.89 -13.87
C CYS A 70 -2.46 7.29 -15.29
N VAL A 71 -3.48 6.49 -15.62
CA VAL A 71 -3.71 5.97 -17.00
C VAL A 71 -3.80 7.05 -18.09
N GLY A 72 -4.06 8.32 -17.73
CA GLY A 72 -4.18 9.42 -18.68
C GLY A 72 -2.84 10.03 -19.07
N CYS A 73 -2.07 10.50 -18.08
CA CYS A 73 -0.82 11.22 -18.31
C CYS A 73 0.44 10.43 -17.91
N GLY A 74 0.30 9.24 -17.29
CA GLY A 74 1.39 8.46 -16.73
C GLY A 74 1.99 9.02 -15.43
N GLY A 75 1.42 10.10 -14.88
CA GLY A 75 1.91 10.76 -13.66
C GLY A 75 1.65 9.94 -12.39
N ARG A 76 2.52 10.09 -11.38
CA ARG A 76 2.47 9.37 -10.09
C ARG A 76 1.75 10.13 -8.96
N HIS A 77 1.25 11.32 -9.24
CA HIS A 77 0.58 12.16 -8.25
C HIS A 77 -0.93 11.87 -8.18
N LEU A 78 -1.29 10.64 -7.83
CA LEU A 78 -2.67 10.29 -7.52
C LEU A 78 -2.97 10.68 -6.06
N ASP A 79 -4.09 11.34 -5.81
CA ASP A 79 -4.57 11.64 -4.45
C ASP A 79 -5.31 10.43 -3.84
N GLU A 80 -5.83 10.59 -2.63
CA GLU A 80 -6.51 9.53 -1.86
C GLU A 80 -7.85 9.10 -2.50
N ASN A 81 -8.38 9.96 -3.36
CA ASN A 81 -9.59 9.74 -4.14
C ASN A 81 -9.27 9.28 -5.56
N LEU A 82 -8.00 8.93 -5.85
CA LEU A 82 -7.52 8.53 -7.16
C LEU A 82 -7.60 9.63 -8.22
N HIS A 83 -7.67 10.90 -7.83
CA HIS A 83 -7.52 12.01 -8.77
C HIS A 83 -6.05 12.25 -9.07
N CYS A 84 -5.72 12.33 -10.35
CA CYS A 84 -4.43 12.80 -10.78
C CYS A 84 -4.34 14.32 -10.57
N MET A 85 -3.41 14.74 -9.73
CA MET A 85 -3.15 16.15 -9.44
C MET A 85 -2.57 16.91 -10.64
N ASP A 86 -1.99 16.19 -11.61
CA ASP A 86 -1.40 16.82 -12.81
C ASP A 86 -2.44 17.07 -13.90
N CYS A 87 -3.30 16.08 -14.20
CA CYS A 87 -4.25 16.18 -15.32
C CYS A 87 -5.72 16.22 -14.89
N GLY A 88 -6.01 16.21 -13.59
CA GLY A 88 -7.36 16.30 -13.00
C GLY A 88 -8.26 15.09 -13.25
N ARG A 89 -7.74 13.98 -13.80
CA ARG A 89 -8.54 12.79 -14.13
C ARG A 89 -8.63 11.83 -12.96
N LEU A 90 -9.81 11.26 -12.77
CA LEU A 90 -10.05 10.16 -11.84
C LEU A 90 -9.52 8.85 -12.44
N HIS A 91 -8.72 8.10 -11.68
CA HIS A 91 -8.08 6.86 -12.09
C HIS A 91 -8.96 5.62 -11.80
N GLY A 92 -8.81 4.57 -12.62
CA GLY A 92 -9.53 3.31 -12.50
C GLY A 92 -10.82 3.21 -13.33
N ILE A 93 -11.30 1.99 -13.58
CA ILE A 93 -12.50 1.72 -14.41
C ILE A 93 -13.74 2.40 -13.82
N LEU A 94 -13.92 2.34 -12.50
CA LEU A 94 -15.01 3.05 -11.83
C LEU A 94 -14.91 4.56 -12.03
N GLY A 95 -13.69 5.11 -11.95
CA GLY A 95 -13.44 6.52 -12.19
C GLY A 95 -13.76 6.96 -13.61
N GLN A 96 -13.42 6.12 -14.59
CA GLN A 96 -13.78 6.32 -15.99
C GLN A 96 -15.31 6.35 -16.17
N VAL A 97 -16.03 5.41 -15.55
CA VAL A 97 -17.50 5.32 -15.63
C VAL A 97 -18.17 6.52 -14.97
N ILE A 98 -17.68 6.98 -13.81
CA ILE A 98 -18.19 8.18 -13.13
C ILE A 98 -17.94 9.42 -13.99
N ALA A 99 -16.74 9.59 -14.53
CA ALA A 99 -16.40 10.73 -15.40
C ALA A 99 -17.25 10.74 -16.68
N ASP A 100 -17.46 9.58 -17.30
CA ASP A 100 -18.34 9.44 -18.46
C ASP A 100 -19.80 9.73 -18.11
N HIS A 101 -20.26 9.30 -16.93
CA HIS A 101 -21.61 9.59 -16.47
C HIS A 101 -21.81 11.08 -16.19
N ALA A 102 -20.87 11.72 -15.49
CA ALA A 102 -20.90 13.16 -15.24
C ALA A 102 -20.91 13.98 -16.55
N ARG A 103 -20.08 13.60 -17.54
CA ARG A 103 -20.10 14.22 -18.88
C ARG A 103 -21.45 14.07 -19.58
N ARG A 104 -22.06 12.87 -19.52
CA ARG A 104 -23.38 12.62 -20.11
C ARG A 104 -24.48 13.44 -19.43
N VAL A 105 -24.46 13.54 -18.10
CA VAL A 105 -25.44 14.32 -17.33
C VAL A 105 -25.27 15.81 -17.61
N ALA A 106 -24.05 16.32 -17.64
CA ALA A 106 -23.77 17.72 -18.00
C ALA A 106 -24.26 18.05 -19.42
N ALA A 107 -24.03 17.16 -20.39
CA ALA A 107 -24.53 17.32 -21.75
C ALA A 107 -26.07 17.25 -21.87
N SER A 108 -26.72 16.55 -20.93
CA SER A 108 -28.19 16.44 -20.87
C SER A 108 -28.85 17.58 -20.07
N GLY A 109 -28.07 18.27 -19.22
CA GLY A 109 -28.53 19.30 -18.30
C GLY A 109 -28.87 20.65 -18.95
N ASP A 110 -28.37 20.91 -20.16
CA ASP A 110 -28.70 22.12 -20.95
C ASP A 110 -30.07 22.02 -21.67
N GLY A 111 -30.83 20.93 -21.47
CA GLY A 111 -32.06 20.64 -22.22
C GLY A 111 -33.38 20.67 -21.44
N ASN A 112 -33.40 20.89 -20.12
CA ASN A 112 -34.64 20.80 -19.34
C ASN A 112 -34.93 22.04 -18.49
N ALA A 113 -35.20 23.16 -19.16
CA ALA A 113 -36.08 24.17 -18.59
C ALA A 113 -37.52 23.62 -18.63
N PRO A 114 -38.19 23.40 -17.49
CA PRO A 114 -39.58 22.98 -17.51
C PRO A 114 -40.42 24.13 -18.07
N SER A 115 -40.94 23.91 -19.28
CA SER A 115 -41.85 24.83 -19.95
C SER A 115 -43.29 24.54 -19.51
N GLY A 116 -43.79 25.39 -18.60
CA GLY A 116 -45.21 25.79 -18.49
C GLY A 116 -46.17 24.92 -17.66
N PRO A 117 -47.46 25.32 -17.53
CA PRO A 117 -48.06 26.60 -17.94
C PRO A 117 -48.96 27.31 -16.89
N ALA A 118 -49.21 28.60 -17.17
CA ALA A 118 -50.35 29.50 -16.86
C ALA A 118 -51.10 29.42 -15.52
#